data_AF-A0A5A7SIW0-F1
#
_entry.id   AF-A0A5A7SIW0-F1
#
_cell.length_a   1.000
_cell.length_b   1.000
_cell.length_c   1.000
_cell.angle_alpha   90.00
_cell.angle_beta   90.00
_cell.angle_gamma   90.00
#
_symmetry.space_group_name_H-M   'P 1'
#
loop_
_entity.id
_entity.type
_entity.pdbx_description
1 polymer ?
#
loop_
_entity_poly.entity_id
_entity_poly.type
_entity_poly.pdbx_seq_one_letter_code
_entity_poly.pdbx_strand_id
1 'polypeptide(L)' 'MEIIREGPSASCPPVLDGKNYSYWKPRMIFFINTLDGKAWRAFVAGYDPSMITVNDVSVPKPEVD' A
#
# COMPACT_ATOMS: atom_id res chain seq x y z
N MET A 1 -1.51 -20.27 19.61
CA MET A 1 -1.67 -19.23 18.58
C MET A 1 -0.88 -18.03 19.06
N GLU A 2 0.29 -17.81 18.49
CA GLU A 2 1.13 -16.67 18.88
C GLU A 2 0.53 -15.41 18.26
N ILE A 3 -0.04 -14.57 19.11
CA ILE A 3 -0.57 -13.27 18.73
C ILE A 3 0.65 -12.38 18.58
N ILE A 4 1.14 -12.23 17.35
CA ILE A 4 2.26 -11.33 17.05
C ILE A 4 1.81 -9.94 17.50
N ARG A 5 2.31 -9.50 18.67
CA ARG A 5 2.05 -8.17 19.20
C ARG A 5 2.90 -7.21 18.39
N GLU A 6 2.34 -6.73 17.27
CA GLU A 6 2.96 -5.69 16.46
C GLU A 6 3.35 -4.52 17.37
N GLY A 7 4.65 -4.24 17.43
CA GLY A 7 5.18 -3.08 18.12
C GLY A 7 4.71 -1.80 17.43
N PRO A 8 4.93 -0.61 18.04
CA PRO A 8 4.50 0.69 17.51
C PRO A 8 5.33 1.15 16.30
N SER A 9 5.72 0.24 15.41
CA SER A 9 6.49 0.56 14.23
C SER A 9 5.61 1.25 13.20
N ALA A 10 6.03 2.43 12.75
CA ALA A 10 5.41 3.15 11.65
C ALA A 10 5.74 2.54 10.27
N SER A 11 6.60 1.52 10.23
CA SER A 11 7.04 0.83 9.02
C SER A 11 6.32 -0.50 8.75
N CYS A 12 5.34 -0.87 9.58
CA CYS A 12 4.54 -2.08 9.38
C CYS A 12 3.08 -1.70 9.14
N PRO A 13 2.43 -2.23 8.09
CA PRO A 13 1.01 -2.01 7.87
C PRO A 13 0.21 -2.72 8.97
N PRO A 14 -0.79 -2.06 9.59
CA PRO A 14 -1.63 -2.70 10.60
C PRO A 14 -2.52 -3.78 9.97
N VAL A 15 -2.72 -4.89 10.69
CA VAL A 15 -3.65 -5.95 10.27
C VAL A 15 -5.10 -5.52 10.46
N LEU A 16 -5.95 -5.74 9.44
CA LEU A 16 -7.39 -5.51 9.52
C LEU A 16 -8.11 -6.79 10.00
N ASP A 17 -8.70 -6.75 11.20
CA ASP A 17 -9.42 -7.90 11.78
C ASP A 17 -10.95 -7.74 11.76
N GLY A 18 -11.45 -6.66 11.14
CA GLY A 18 -12.87 -6.32 11.04
C GLY A 18 -13.46 -5.61 12.26
N LYS A 19 -12.86 -5.73 13.45
CA LYS A 19 -13.28 -5.04 14.68
C LYS A 19 -12.45 -3.78 14.95
N ASN A 20 -11.26 -3.71 14.38
CA ASN A 20 -10.26 -2.68 14.65
C ASN A 20 -10.26 -1.51 13.66
N TYR A 21 -11.29 -1.36 12.79
CA TYR A 21 -11.29 -0.38 11.70
C TYR A 21 -10.94 1.05 12.12
N SER A 22 -11.48 1.52 13.25
CA SER A 22 -11.21 2.87 13.78
C SER A 22 -9.74 3.10 14.16
N TYR A 23 -9.06 2.04 14.60
CA TYR A 23 -7.62 2.07 14.89
C TYR A 23 -6.80 1.87 13.61
N TRP A 24 -7.22 0.95 12.75
CA TRP A 24 -6.56 0.57 11.52
C TRP A 24 -6.50 1.72 10.50
N LYS A 25 -7.62 2.42 10.29
CA LYS A 25 -7.76 3.44 9.25
C LYS A 25 -6.74 4.58 9.35
N PRO A 26 -6.62 5.32 10.47
CA PRO A 26 -5.64 6.42 10.56
C PRO A 26 -4.19 5.91 10.49
N ARG A 27 -3.92 4.70 10.99
CA ARG A 27 -2.57 4.10 10.92
C ARG A 27 -2.19 3.66 9.52
N MET A 28 -3.11 3.06 8.76
CA MET A 28 -2.88 2.70 7.36
C MET A 28 -2.67 3.95 6.50
N ILE A 29 -3.45 5.02 6.73
CA ILE A 29 -3.25 6.31 6.06
C ILE A 29 -1.85 6.86 6.38
N PHE A 30 -1.43 6.83 7.65
CA PHE A 30 -0.10 7.29 8.05
C PHE A 30 1.01 6.45 7.39
N PHE A 31 0.87 5.12 7.40
CA PHE A 31 1.80 4.19 6.77
C PHE A 31 1.97 4.45 5.26
N ILE A 32 0.88 4.68 4.52
CA ILE A 32 0.97 5.01 3.08
C ILE A 32 1.66 6.36 2.87
N ASN A 33 1.39 7.35 3.74
CA ASN A 33 2.04 8.65 3.67
C ASN A 33 3.55 8.59 3.99
N THR A 34 4.03 7.61 4.77
CA THR A 34 5.46 7.45 5.08
C THR A 34 6.25 6.70 4.00
N LEU A 35 5.60 5.96 3.09
CA LEU A 35 6.29 5.17 2.05
C LEU A 35 6.81 6.03 0.89
N ASP A 36 5.97 6.85 0.26
CA ASP A 36 6.36 7.85 -0.76
C ASP A 36 5.13 8.71 -1.12
N GLY A 37 5.35 9.98 -1.49
CA GLY A 37 4.30 10.85 -2.03
C GLY A 37 3.68 10.28 -3.32
N LYS A 38 4.43 9.48 -4.09
CA LYS A 38 3.89 8.78 -5.27
C LYS A 38 2.91 7.66 -4.87
N ALA A 39 3.20 6.92 -3.80
CA ALA A 39 2.31 5.87 -3.29
C ALA A 39 0.97 6.46 -2.80
N TRP A 40 1.01 7.60 -2.09
CA TRP A 40 -0.21 8.31 -1.71
C TRP A 40 -1.02 8.78 -2.93
N ARG A 41 -0.36 9.34 -3.95
CA ARG A 41 -1.03 9.78 -5.19
C ARG A 41 -1.67 8.61 -5.95
N ALA A 42 -0.99 7.46 -6.03
CA ALA A 42 -1.54 6.25 -6.64
C ALA A 42 -2.74 5.71 -5.84
N PHE A 43 -2.73 5.81 -4.51
CA PHE A 43 -3.87 5.41 -3.69
C PHE A 43 -5.08 6.34 -3.88
N VAL A 44 -4.87 7.66 -3.91
CA VAL A 44 -5.96 8.66 -4.04
C VAL A 44 -6.54 8.70 -5.46
N ALA A 45 -5.71 8.61 -6.49
CA ALA A 45 -6.15 8.69 -7.88
C ALA A 45 -6.77 7.37 -8.41
N GLY A 46 -6.73 6.30 -7.60
CA GLY A 46 -6.85 4.93 -8.11
C GLY A 46 -5.52 4.51 -8.73
N TYR A 47 -5.11 3.27 -8.44
CA TYR A 47 -3.85 2.75 -8.97
C TYR A 47 -3.95 2.62 -10.49
N ASP A 48 -3.17 3.42 -11.21
CA ASP A 48 -2.95 3.28 -12.65
C ASP A 48 -1.59 2.60 -12.86
N PRO A 49 -1.55 1.31 -13.26
CA PRO A 49 -0.29 0.62 -13.50
C PRO A 49 0.48 1.35 -14.59
N SER A 50 1.77 1.64 -14.33
CA SER A 50 2.63 2.22 -15.36
C SER A 50 2.62 1.30 -16.57
N MET A 51 2.13 1.77 -17.72
CA MET A 51 2.11 0.99 -18.94
C MET A 51 3.41 1.20 -19.72
N ILE A 52 3.92 0.13 -20.33
CA ILE A 52 5.02 0.19 -21.30
C ILE A 52 4.50 -0.30 -22.66
N THR A 53 5.00 0.31 -23.73
CA THR A 53 4.73 -0.18 -25.08
C THR A 53 5.76 -1.24 -25.43
N VAL A 54 5.32 -2.48 -25.64
CA VAL A 54 6.14 -3.59 -26.13
C VAL A 54 5.54 -4.05 -27.44
N ASN A 55 6.28 -3.91 -28.55
CA ASN A 55 5.83 -4.30 -29.89
C ASN A 55 4.45 -3.72 -30.26
N ASP A 56 4.26 -2.40 -30.06
CA ASP A 56 2.99 -1.68 -30.27
C ASP A 56 1.80 -2.14 -29.41
N VAL A 57 2.03 -3.04 -28.45
CA VAL A 57 1.04 -3.45 -27.45
C VAL A 57 1.33 -2.73 -26.13
N SER A 58 0.33 -2.05 -25.59
CA SER A 58 0.39 -1.47 -24.24
C SER A 58 0.25 -2.58 -23.22
N VAL A 59 1.31 -2.86 -22.45
CA VAL A 59 1.32 -3.87 -21.38
C VAL A 59 1.67 -3.22 -20.04
N PRO A 60 1.10 -3.67 -18.92
CA PRO A 60 1.54 -3.22 -17.60
C PRO A 60 3.04 -3.46 -17.44
N LYS A 61 3.76 -2.46 -16.93
CA LYS A 61 5.19 -2.57 -16.65
C LYS A 61 5.40 -3.71 -15.64
N PRO A 62 6.23 -4.71 -15.95
CA PRO A 62 6.54 -5.76 -14.99
C PRO A 62 7.22 -5.12 -13.78
N GLU A 63 6.79 -5.52 -12.59
CA GLU A 63 7.49 -5.19 -11.36
C GLU A 63 8.87 -5.87 -11.44
N VAL A 64 9.93 -5.07 -11.38
CA VAL A 64 11.30 -5.60 -11.24
C VAL A 64 11.44 -6.05 -9.80
N ASP A 65 11.65 -7.35 -9.61
CA ASP A 65 12.07 -7.98 -8.35
C ASP A 65 13.53 -7.61 -8.05
#